data_AF-A0A0X3VAP1-F1
#
_entry.id   AF-A0A0X3VAP1-F1
#
_cell.length_a   1.000
_cell.length_b   1.000
_cell.length_c   1.000
_cell.angle_alpha   90.00
_cell.angle_beta   90.00
_cell.angle_gamma   90.00
#
_symmetry.space_group_name_H-M   'P 1'
#
loop_
_entity.id
_entity.type
_entity.pdbx_description
1 polymer ?
#
loop_
_entity_poly.entity_id
_entity_poly.type
_entity_poly.pdbx_seq_one_letter_code
_entity_poly.pdbx_strand_id
1 'polypeptide(L)'
;MHGVWSHRLGVDVVAGLRARFADAPAGVIIDLHGMTDDDAASLPLWLAARRAAAAIRPTVPLALCMPATTVLETRLRRIGAERLPIFTTMPEARAAMAARIPA
;
A
#
# COMPACT_ATOMS: atom_id res chain seq x y z
N MET A 1 -7.53 0.67 6.48
CA MET A 1 -7.75 2.13 6.57
C MET A 1 -9.21 2.40 6.30
N HIS A 2 -9.77 3.41 6.95
CA HIS A 2 -11.19 3.70 6.90
C HIS A 2 -11.43 5.19 6.67
N GLY A 3 -12.49 5.51 5.92
CA GLY A 3 -12.95 6.88 5.66
C GLY A 3 -12.59 7.40 4.26
N VAL A 4 -13.01 8.63 3.98
CA VAL A 4 -12.73 9.30 2.70
C VAL A 4 -11.31 9.84 2.69
N TRP A 5 -10.61 9.61 1.58
CA TRP A 5 -9.28 10.15 1.35
C TRP A 5 -9.28 11.67 1.47
N SER A 6 -8.31 12.19 2.20
CA SER A 6 -8.11 13.62 2.40
C SER A 6 -6.64 13.90 2.68
N HIS A 7 -6.22 15.15 2.54
CA HIS A 7 -4.87 15.56 2.92
C HIS A 7 -4.55 15.21 4.39
N ARG A 8 -5.52 15.42 5.30
CA ARG A 8 -5.37 15.10 6.72
C ARG A 8 -5.11 13.60 6.94
N LEU A 9 -5.94 12.74 6.33
CA LEU A 9 -5.72 11.30 6.40
C LEU A 9 -4.35 10.92 5.82
N GLY A 10 -3.93 11.54 4.73
CA GLY A 10 -2.60 11.33 4.16
C GLY A 10 -1.47 11.66 5.12
N VAL A 11 -1.55 12.76 5.86
CA VAL A 11 -0.56 13.12 6.89
C VAL A 11 -0.50 12.05 7.98
N ASP A 12 -1.65 11.60 8.49
CA ASP A 12 -1.74 10.59 9.54
C ASP A 12 -1.13 9.24 9.06
N VAL A 13 -1.41 8.87 7.80
CA VAL A 13 -0.84 7.67 7.17
C VAL A 13 0.68 7.79 7.04
N VAL A 14 1.21 8.92 6.58
CA VAL A 14 2.66 9.13 6.47
C VAL A 14 3.32 9.00 7.84
N ALA A 15 2.75 9.59 8.88
CA ALA A 15 3.28 9.50 10.24
C ALA A 15 3.29 8.04 10.74
N GLY A 16 2.18 7.31 10.54
CA GLY A 16 2.06 5.90 10.89
C GLY A 16 3.07 5.01 10.14
N LEU A 17 3.21 5.20 8.83
CA LEU A 17 4.17 4.45 8.02
C LEU A 17 5.62 4.73 8.43
N ARG A 18 5.97 5.99 8.69
CA ARG A 18 7.32 6.33 9.19
C ARG A 18 7.63 5.63 10.50
N ALA A 19 6.69 5.65 11.44
CA ALA A 19 6.87 4.97 12.71
C ALA A 19 7.05 3.45 12.53
N ARG A 20 6.29 2.82 11.63
CA ARG A 20 6.44 1.39 11.34
C ARG A 20 7.74 1.07 10.61
N PHE A 21 8.16 1.90 9.67
CA PHE A 21 9.41 1.72 8.93
C PHE A 21 10.66 1.89 9.80
N ALA A 22 10.60 2.70 10.85
CA ALA A 22 11.69 2.83 11.82
C ALA A 22 12.01 1.49 12.50
N ASP A 23 11.00 0.62 12.67
CA ASP A 23 11.14 -0.70 13.28
C ASP A 23 11.63 -1.78 12.28
N ALA A 24 11.89 -1.42 11.01
CA ALA A 24 12.31 -2.31 9.92
C ALA A 24 11.54 -3.65 9.86
N PRO A 25 10.20 -3.63 9.71
CA PRO A 25 9.36 -4.81 9.82
C PRO A 25 9.62 -5.78 8.67
N ALA A 26 9.30 -7.06 8.89
CA ALA A 26 9.44 -8.10 7.87
C ALA A 26 8.58 -7.87 6.61
N GLY A 27 7.56 -7.01 6.71
CA GLY A 27 6.70 -6.60 5.60
C GLY A 27 5.52 -5.77 6.08
N VAL A 28 4.91 -5.01 5.17
CA VAL A 28 3.75 -4.18 5.45
C VAL A 28 2.67 -4.44 4.41
N ILE A 29 1.46 -4.73 4.87
CA ILE A 29 0.26 -4.80 4.04
C ILE A 29 -0.63 -3.63 4.45
N ILE A 30 -1.01 -2.81 3.49
CA ILE A 30 -1.90 -1.69 3.69
C ILE A 30 -3.29 -2.08 3.20
N ASP A 31 -4.23 -2.26 4.13
CA ASP A 31 -5.62 -2.51 3.82
C ASP A 31 -6.36 -1.20 3.48
N LEU A 32 -6.91 -1.11 2.27
CA LEU A 32 -7.66 0.04 1.75
C LEU A 32 -9.16 -0.24 1.60
N HIS A 33 -9.67 -1.41 2.01
CA HIS A 33 -11.07 -1.76 1.78
C HIS A 33 -12.08 -0.78 2.37
N GLY A 34 -11.76 -0.18 3.52
CA GLY A 34 -12.61 0.82 4.16
C GLY A 34 -12.34 2.26 3.69
N MET A 35 -11.41 2.47 2.77
CA MET A 35 -11.01 3.79 2.30
C MET A 35 -11.69 4.12 0.96
N THR A 36 -12.33 5.27 0.89
CA THR A 36 -12.90 5.80 -0.36
C THR A 36 -11.96 6.84 -0.95
N ASP A 37 -11.61 6.70 -2.23
CA ASP A 37 -10.76 7.64 -2.96
C ASP A 37 -11.21 7.68 -4.43
N ASP A 38 -12.30 8.39 -4.67
CA ASP A 38 -13.02 8.38 -5.96
C ASP A 38 -12.16 8.88 -7.13
N ASP A 39 -11.20 9.76 -6.84
CA ASP A 39 -10.31 10.36 -7.83
C ASP A 39 -8.90 9.74 -7.85
N ALA A 40 -8.66 8.70 -7.05
CA ALA A 40 -7.34 8.13 -6.83
C ALA A 40 -6.28 9.19 -6.44
N ALA A 41 -6.68 10.19 -5.64
CA ALA A 41 -5.82 11.27 -5.19
C ALA A 41 -4.74 10.80 -4.20
N SER A 42 -4.92 9.62 -3.59
CA SER A 42 -3.93 8.98 -2.72
C SER A 42 -2.77 8.32 -3.47
N LEU A 43 -2.87 8.16 -4.79
CA LEU A 43 -1.88 7.48 -5.63
C LEU A 43 -0.42 7.92 -5.37
N PRO A 44 -0.08 9.22 -5.31
CA PRO A 44 1.29 9.65 -5.06
C PRO A 44 1.84 9.17 -3.71
N LEU A 45 0.98 9.10 -2.68
CA LEU A 45 1.40 8.62 -1.35
C LEU A 45 1.82 7.15 -1.44
N TRP A 46 1.02 6.28 -2.06
CA TRP A 46 1.36 4.85 -2.11
C TRP A 46 2.65 4.58 -2.90
N LEU A 47 2.87 5.30 -3.99
CA LEU A 47 4.12 5.24 -4.75
C LEU A 47 5.31 5.74 -3.92
N ALA A 48 5.14 6.79 -3.11
CA ALA A 48 6.18 7.27 -2.21
C ALA A 48 6.45 6.28 -1.07
N ALA A 49 5.41 5.70 -0.47
CA ALA A 49 5.52 4.68 0.57
C ALA A 49 6.31 3.46 0.08
N ARG A 50 6.04 2.99 -1.15
CA ARG A 50 6.81 1.90 -1.77
C ARG A 50 8.28 2.24 -1.94
N ARG A 51 8.61 3.44 -2.41
CA ARG A 51 10.00 3.89 -2.52
C ARG A 51 10.68 3.96 -1.16
N ALA A 52 9.99 4.46 -0.14
CA ALA A 52 10.52 4.53 1.22
C ALA A 52 10.79 3.13 1.78
N ALA A 53 9.84 2.20 1.64
CA ALA A 53 10.00 0.80 2.07
C ALA A 53 11.18 0.10 1.35
N ALA A 54 11.34 0.37 0.05
CA ALA A 54 12.43 -0.17 -0.76
C ALA A 54 13.82 0.35 -0.36
N ALA A 55 13.89 1.52 0.28
CA ALA A 55 15.15 2.15 0.70
C ALA A 55 15.66 1.65 2.07
N ILE A 56 14.82 0.96 2.84
CA ILE A 56 15.19 0.38 4.14
C ILE A 56 16.07 -0.86 3.92
N ARG A 57 16.98 -1.15 4.86
CA ARG A 57 17.85 -2.34 4.82
C ARG A 57 17.61 -3.22 6.06
N PRO A 58 17.22 -4.50 5.90
CA PRO A 58 16.81 -5.14 4.63
C PRO A 58 15.58 -4.45 4.02
N THR A 59 15.38 -4.61 2.71
CA THR A 59 14.21 -4.06 2.02
C THR A 59 12.95 -4.54 2.72
N VAL A 60 12.05 -3.59 3.04
CA VAL A 60 10.75 -3.89 3.63
C VAL A 60 9.75 -4.11 2.49
N PRO A 61 9.21 -5.33 2.29
CA PRO A 61 8.15 -5.56 1.33
C PRO A 61 6.90 -4.73 1.66
N LEU A 62 6.28 -4.13 0.65
CA LEU A 62 5.05 -3.36 0.79
C LEU A 62 4.02 -3.83 -0.24
N ALA A 63 2.80 -4.10 0.23
CA ALA A 63 1.67 -4.46 -0.61
C ALA A 63 0.42 -3.64 -0.24
N LEU A 64 -0.46 -3.44 -1.22
CA LEU A 64 -1.80 -2.88 -1.00
C LEU A 64 -2.86 -3.97 -1.10
N CYS A 65 -3.93 -3.82 -0.35
CA CYS A 65 -5.08 -4.70 -0.36
C CYS A 65 -6.34 -3.85 -0.57
N MET A 66 -7.02 -4.00 -1.71
CA MET A 66 -8.16 -3.16 -2.09
C MET A 66 -9.10 -3.84 -3.09
N PRO A 67 -10.37 -3.40 -3.20
CA PRO A 67 -11.26 -3.91 -4.24
C PRO A 67 -10.73 -3.64 -5.66
N ALA A 68 -10.87 -4.63 -6.54
CA ALA A 68 -10.42 -4.56 -7.94
C ALA A 68 -11.14 -3.50 -8.79
N THR A 69 -12.22 -2.91 -8.27
CA THR A 69 -13.09 -1.98 -9.00
C THR A 69 -12.84 -0.51 -8.64
N THR A 70 -11.86 -0.21 -7.78
CA THR A 70 -11.55 1.19 -7.43
C THR A 70 -10.79 1.90 -8.55
N VAL A 71 -11.01 3.22 -8.68
CA VAL A 71 -10.24 4.06 -9.62
C VAL A 71 -8.75 4.01 -9.30
N LEU A 72 -8.41 3.94 -8.00
CA LEU A 72 -7.04 3.81 -7.53
C LEU A 72 -6.38 2.51 -8.00
N GLU A 73 -7.08 1.39 -7.89
CA GLU A 73 -6.59 0.10 -8.37
C GLU A 73 -6.30 0.16 -9.86
N THR A 74 -7.24 0.67 -10.65
CA THR A 74 -7.08 0.77 -12.11
C THR A 74 -5.87 1.63 -12.47
N ARG A 75 -5.66 2.75 -11.78
CA ARG A 75 -4.50 3.63 -12.02
C ARG A 75 -3.19 2.96 -11.64
N LEU A 76 -3.14 2.26 -10.51
CA LEU A 76 -1.93 1.54 -10.09
C LEU A 76 -1.60 0.39 -11.04
N ARG A 77 -2.59 -0.37 -11.52
CA ARG A 77 -2.36 -1.44 -12.51
C ARG A 77 -1.77 -0.91 -13.81
N ARG A 78 -2.24 0.24 -14.31
CA ARG A 78 -1.67 0.89 -15.51
C ARG A 78 -0.19 1.25 -15.35
N ILE A 79 0.25 1.47 -14.13
CA ILE A 79 1.63 1.84 -13.79
C ILE A 79 2.54 0.59 -13.66
N GLY A 80 1.96 -0.61 -13.53
CA GLY A 80 2.66 -1.88 -13.43
C GLY A 80 2.67 -2.44 -12.01
N ALA A 81 2.30 -3.72 -11.86
CA ALA A 81 2.23 -4.42 -10.57
C ALA A 81 3.63 -4.63 -9.95
N GLU A 82 4.68 -4.68 -10.77
CA GLU A 82 6.07 -4.71 -10.31
C GLU A 82 6.46 -3.46 -9.51
N ARG A 83 5.68 -2.38 -9.65
CA ARG A 83 5.90 -1.13 -8.92
C ARG A 83 5.19 -1.11 -7.59
N LEU A 84 4.12 -1.90 -7.40
CA LEU A 84 3.41 -2.03 -6.12
C LEU A 84 2.44 -3.22 -6.19
N PRO A 85 2.70 -4.35 -5.50
CA PRO A 85 1.78 -5.48 -5.45
C PRO A 85 0.40 -5.07 -4.90
N ILE A 86 -0.65 -5.52 -5.57
CA ILE A 86 -2.05 -5.23 -5.22
C ILE A 86 -2.82 -6.55 -5.14
N PHE A 87 -3.43 -6.78 -3.99
CA PHE A 87 -4.26 -7.95 -3.72
C PHE A 87 -5.71 -7.54 -3.51
N THR A 88 -6.62 -8.43 -3.86
CA THR A 88 -8.05 -8.17 -3.65
C THR A 88 -8.49 -8.53 -2.23
N THR A 89 -7.76 -9.42 -1.56
CA THR A 89 -8.10 -9.85 -0.21
C THR A 89 -6.89 -9.88 0.73
N MET A 90 -7.15 -9.67 2.02
CA MET A 90 -6.11 -9.76 3.05
C MET A 90 -5.49 -11.16 3.16
N PRO A 91 -6.24 -12.27 3.03
CA PRO A 91 -5.66 -13.61 2.96
C PRO A 91 -4.64 -13.77 1.82
N GLU A 92 -4.97 -13.32 0.59
CA GLU A 92 -4.04 -13.35 -0.55
C GLU A 92 -2.77 -12.54 -0.26
N ALA A 93 -2.96 -11.30 0.22
CA ALA A 93 -1.85 -10.42 0.54
C ALA A 93 -0.91 -11.04 1.59
N ARG A 94 -1.47 -11.67 2.63
CA ARG A 94 -0.70 -12.33 3.69
C ARG A 94 0.04 -13.56 3.16
N ALA A 95 -0.59 -14.37 2.34
CA ALA A 95 0.04 -15.55 1.74
C ALA A 95 1.23 -15.14 0.86
N ALA A 96 1.05 -14.14 0.00
CA ALA A 96 2.13 -13.61 -0.85
C ALA A 96 3.25 -12.98 0.00
N MET A 97 2.90 -12.22 1.04
CA MET A 97 3.87 -11.64 1.97
C MET A 97 4.71 -12.70 2.68
N ALA A 98 4.10 -13.79 3.13
CA ALA A 98 4.81 -14.92 3.73
C ALA A 98 5.74 -15.62 2.73
N ALA A 99 5.35 -15.68 1.45
CA ALA A 99 6.20 -16.15 0.35
C ALA A 99 7.27 -15.15 -0.09
N ARG A 100 7.37 -13.99 0.58
CA ARG A 100 8.29 -12.86 0.30
C ARG A 100 8.07 -12.23 -1.08
N ILE A 101 6.81 -12.30 -1.53
CA ILE A 101 6.09 -11.70 -2.68
C ILE A 101 6.64 -12.05 -4.08
N PRO A 102 5.97 -12.97 -4.80
CA PRO A 102 4.84 -12.63 -5.70
C PRO A 102 3.59 -13.49 -5.37
N ALA A 103 2.38 -13.32 -5.91
CA ALA A 103 1.89 -12.66 -7.14
C ALA A 103 1.43 -11.21 -6.98
#